data_AF-K9RFD3-F1
#
_entry.id   AF-K9RFD3-F1
#
_cell.length_a   1.000
_cell.length_b   1.000
_cell.length_c   1.000
_cell.angle_alpha   90.00
_cell.angle_beta   90.00
_cell.angle_gamma   90.00
#
_symmetry.space_group_name_H-M   'P 1'
#
loop_
_entity.id
_entity.type
_entity.pdbx_description
1 polymer ?
#
loop_
_entity_poly.entity_id
_entity_poly.type
_entity_poly.pdbx_seq_one_letter_code
_entity_poly.pdbx_strand_id
1 'polypeptide(L)'
;MVCNQELISKFPRAKVSYIPEEDAWTLEEEYCYEDKIKGTKIILHKGFSFDLSSIPRFLWIICGTHELSLEAPLIHDFMYMSKGGKKMYFNQKPILGNIETKEIFYSRKEADKLFRKMMQEAGVSKWRGLFGYMGVRLFGGMYWKPNQKVVDNLTMAVN
;
A
#
# COMPACT_ATOMS: atom_id res chain seq x y z
N MET A 1 -13.04 -16.80 34.66
CA MET A 1 -13.23 -16.67 33.19
C MET A 1 -12.15 -15.71 32.70
N VAL A 2 -10.93 -16.20 32.49
CA VAL A 2 -9.79 -15.37 32.08
C VAL A 2 -9.88 -15.25 30.56
N CYS A 3 -10.23 -14.05 30.09
CA CYS A 3 -10.28 -13.73 28.67
C CYS A 3 -8.83 -13.72 28.17
N ASN A 4 -8.39 -14.87 27.67
CA ASN A 4 -7.01 -15.06 27.21
C ASN A 4 -6.85 -14.35 25.86
N GLN A 5 -6.38 -13.10 25.91
CA GLN A 5 -6.20 -12.19 24.79
C GLN A 5 -4.87 -12.47 24.04
N GLU A 6 -4.45 -13.74 23.97
CA GLU A 6 -3.21 -14.19 23.32
C GLU A 6 -3.43 -14.66 21.87
N LEU A 7 -4.25 -13.92 21.11
CA LEU A 7 -4.32 -14.04 19.64
C LEU A 7 -4.16 -12.67 18.99
N ILE A 8 -3.23 -11.84 19.50
CA ILE A 8 -2.65 -10.78 18.68
C ILE A 8 -1.83 -11.49 17.62
N SER A 9 -2.43 -11.75 16.45
CA SER A 9 -1.72 -12.23 15.29
C SER A 9 -0.47 -11.38 15.11
N LYS A 10 0.71 -11.99 14.96
CA LYS A 10 1.98 -11.30 14.69
C LYS A 10 1.92 -10.57 13.35
N PHE A 11 1.16 -9.49 13.29
CA PHE A 11 1.15 -8.56 12.17
C PHE A 11 2.51 -7.86 12.19
N PRO A 12 3.31 -7.98 11.11
CA PRO A 12 4.65 -7.40 11.08
C PRO A 12 4.51 -5.88 11.23
N ARG A 13 5.32 -5.28 12.11
CA ARG A 13 5.34 -3.84 12.31
C ARG A 13 6.49 -3.24 11.52
N ALA A 14 6.18 -2.25 10.69
CA ALA A 14 7.20 -1.59 9.88
C ALA A 14 7.98 -0.60 10.74
N LYS A 15 9.31 -0.67 10.68
CA LYS A 15 10.17 0.35 11.26
C LYS A 15 10.35 1.49 10.26
N VAL A 16 9.88 2.68 10.60
CA VAL A 16 9.85 3.84 9.69
C VAL A 16 10.36 5.09 10.38
N SER A 17 10.94 6.00 9.60
CA SER A 17 11.27 7.36 9.99
C SER A 17 10.43 8.36 9.20
N TYR A 18 10.07 9.47 9.84
CA TYR A 18 9.35 10.58 9.20
C TYR A 18 10.35 11.65 8.75
N ILE A 19 10.21 12.13 7.52
CA ILE A 19 11.04 13.18 6.91
C ILE A 19 10.18 14.45 6.77
N PRO A 20 10.30 15.43 7.68
CA PRO A 20 9.45 16.62 7.68
C PRO A 20 9.54 17.47 6.41
N GLU A 21 10.71 17.52 5.77
CA GLU A 21 10.97 18.32 4.58
C GLU A 21 10.19 17.83 3.35
N GLU A 22 9.89 16.53 3.31
CA GLU A 22 9.19 15.88 2.19
C GLU A 22 7.73 15.51 2.53
N ASP A 23 7.27 15.76 3.76
CA ASP A 23 5.96 15.29 4.30
C ASP A 23 5.75 13.79 4.03
N ALA A 24 6.83 13.01 4.16
CA ALA A 24 6.89 11.60 3.74
C ALA A 24 7.51 10.70 4.81
N TRP A 25 7.14 9.41 4.75
CA TRP A 25 7.70 8.37 5.59
C TRP A 25 8.69 7.53 4.79
N THR A 26 9.74 7.04 5.44
CA THR A 26 10.73 6.16 4.81
C THR A 26 10.97 4.93 5.65
N LEU A 27 11.03 3.79 4.98
CA LEU A 27 11.25 2.49 5.60
C LEU A 27 12.71 2.33 6.06
N GLU A 28 12.95 2.02 7.33
CA GLU A 28 14.31 1.89 7.90
C GLU A 28 14.93 0.52 7.68
N GLU A 29 14.11 -0.51 7.46
CA GLU A 29 14.51 -1.90 7.30
C GLU A 29 13.64 -2.60 6.24
N GLU A 30 14.00 -3.82 5.85
CA GLU A 30 13.14 -4.56 4.93
C GLU A 30 11.82 -4.93 5.61
N TYR A 31 10.70 -4.63 4.95
CA TYR A 31 9.37 -5.01 5.41
C TYR A 31 8.82 -6.13 4.53
N CYS A 32 8.33 -7.17 5.19
CA CYS A 32 7.74 -8.32 4.53
C CYS A 32 6.31 -8.53 5.02
N TYR A 33 5.41 -8.76 4.06
CA TYR A 33 4.03 -9.11 4.37
C TYR A 33 3.52 -10.25 3.46
N GLU A 34 2.84 -11.20 4.07
CA GLU A 34 2.27 -12.36 3.38
C GLU A 34 0.77 -12.18 3.14
N ASP A 35 0.39 -12.05 1.87
CA ASP A 35 -1.03 -12.11 1.50
C ASP A 35 -1.49 -13.58 1.42
N LYS A 36 -2.06 -14.06 2.52
CA LYS A 36 -2.66 -15.39 2.62
C LYS A 36 -3.79 -15.65 1.62
N ILE A 37 -4.44 -14.62 1.07
CA ILE A 37 -5.53 -14.78 0.10
C ILE A 37 -4.97 -15.18 -1.27
N LYS A 38 -3.89 -14.51 -1.70
CA LYS A 38 -3.22 -14.81 -2.98
C LYS A 38 -2.05 -15.78 -2.86
N GLY A 39 -1.59 -16.10 -1.66
CA GLY A 39 -0.41 -16.92 -1.43
C GLY A 39 0.89 -16.24 -1.86
N THR A 40 0.96 -14.90 -1.81
CA THR A 40 2.13 -14.13 -2.24
C THR A 40 2.83 -13.45 -1.07
N LYS A 41 4.15 -13.35 -1.16
CA LYS A 41 4.96 -12.50 -0.29
C LYS A 41 5.27 -11.17 -0.97
N ILE A 42 4.99 -10.08 -0.28
CA ILE A 42 5.31 -8.72 -0.71
C ILE A 42 6.48 -8.25 0.14
N ILE A 43 7.56 -7.84 -0.52
CA ILE A 43 8.81 -7.42 0.11
C ILE A 43 9.05 -5.98 -0.29
N LEU A 44 9.24 -5.10 0.70
CA LEU A 44 9.60 -3.70 0.50
C LEU A 44 11.00 -3.50 1.09
N HIS A 45 11.92 -3.01 0.28
CA HIS A 45 13.29 -2.82 0.71
C HIS A 45 13.44 -1.52 1.51
N LYS A 46 14.46 -1.51 2.36
CA LYS A 46 14.90 -0.32 3.09
C LYS A 46 15.03 0.88 2.14
N GLY A 47 14.56 2.04 2.60
CA GLY A 47 14.57 3.29 1.84
C GLY A 47 13.34 3.49 0.96
N PHE A 48 12.38 2.56 0.94
CA PHE A 48 11.08 2.79 0.31
C PHE A 48 10.38 3.97 1.00
N SER A 49 10.19 5.06 0.25
CA SER A 49 9.46 6.23 0.70
C SER A 49 7.99 6.12 0.29
N PHE A 50 7.11 6.44 1.22
CA PHE A 50 5.66 6.36 1.04
C PHE A 50 4.97 7.52 1.74
N ASP A 51 3.81 7.88 1.22
CA ASP A 51 3.03 9.00 1.71
C ASP A 51 1.65 8.51 2.16
N LEU A 52 1.30 8.80 3.40
CA LEU A 52 -0.04 8.50 3.91
C LEU A 52 -1.16 9.28 3.14
N SER A 53 -0.77 10.11 2.17
CA SER A 53 -1.57 11.05 1.37
C SER A 53 -2.48 10.37 0.33
N SER A 54 -2.21 9.12 -0.06
CA SER A 54 -3.12 8.31 -0.91
C SER A 54 -4.54 8.17 -0.33
N ILE A 55 -4.67 8.39 0.98
CA ILE A 55 -5.95 8.46 1.70
C ILE A 55 -6.27 9.95 1.94
N PRO A 56 -7.30 10.51 1.28
CA PRO A 56 -7.73 11.88 1.52
C PRO A 56 -7.79 12.24 3.02
N ARG A 57 -7.19 13.36 3.43
CA ARG A 57 -7.06 13.77 4.84
C ARG A 57 -8.37 13.76 5.62
N PHE A 58 -9.51 14.03 4.98
CA PHE A 58 -10.82 13.96 5.65
C PHE A 58 -11.21 12.54 6.09
N LEU A 59 -10.68 11.49 5.46
CA LEU A 59 -10.90 10.10 5.87
C LEU A 59 -10.14 9.73 7.14
N TRP A 60 -9.10 10.49 7.51
CA TRP A 60 -8.34 10.27 8.75
C TRP A 60 -9.17 10.59 10.00
N ILE A 61 -10.16 11.48 9.86
CA ILE A 61 -11.15 11.78 10.92
C ILE A 61 -11.98 10.53 11.25
N ILE A 62 -12.27 9.69 10.25
CA ILE A 62 -13.11 8.49 10.41
C ILE A 62 -12.27 7.31 10.91
N CYS A 63 -11.06 7.15 10.39
CA CYS A 63 -10.18 6.06 10.75
C CYS A 63 -9.50 6.26 12.12
N GLY A 64 -9.51 7.47 12.67
CA GLY A 64 -8.75 7.82 13.89
C GLY A 64 -7.28 8.02 13.56
N THR A 65 -6.75 9.21 13.83
CA THR A 65 -5.35 9.59 13.53
C THR A 65 -4.31 8.69 14.21
N HIS A 66 -4.68 8.00 15.30
CA HIS A 66 -3.81 7.09 16.05
C HIS A 66 -4.06 5.60 15.77
N GLU A 67 -5.04 5.26 14.95
CA GLU A 67 -5.43 3.85 14.70
C GLU A 67 -5.05 3.37 13.29
N LEU A 68 -4.71 4.26 12.36
CA LEU A 68 -4.24 3.84 11.04
C LEU A 68 -2.88 3.13 11.18
N SER A 69 -2.86 1.84 10.88
CA SER A 69 -1.63 1.09 10.69
C SER A 69 -0.74 1.80 9.68
N LEU A 70 0.55 2.00 9.95
CA LEU A 70 1.50 2.54 8.97
C LEU A 70 1.74 1.55 7.83
N GLU A 71 1.56 0.26 8.12
CA GLU A 71 1.84 -0.84 7.22
C GLU A 71 0.82 -0.99 6.08
N ALA A 72 -0.46 -0.69 6.33
CA ALA A 72 -1.48 -0.79 5.29
C ALA A 72 -1.30 0.29 4.20
N PRO A 73 -1.13 1.59 4.52
CA PRO A 73 -0.74 2.62 3.55
C PRO A 73 0.57 2.30 2.84
N LEU A 74 1.60 1.86 3.57
CA LEU A 74 2.88 1.44 3.00
C LEU A 74 2.73 0.43 1.85
N ILE A 75 1.97 -0.66 2.07
CA ILE A 75 1.71 -1.65 1.01
C ILE A 75 0.77 -1.10 -0.06
N HIS A 76 -0.20 -0.25 0.30
CA HIS A 76 -1.13 0.36 -0.66
C HIS A 76 -0.40 1.28 -1.65
N ASP A 77 0.50 2.13 -1.17
CA ASP A 77 1.32 3.03 -2.01
C ASP A 77 2.23 2.22 -2.92
N PHE A 78 2.90 1.19 -2.40
CA PHE A 78 3.66 0.26 -3.23
C PHE A 78 2.80 -0.36 -4.33
N MET A 79 1.60 -0.83 -4.00
CA MET A 79 0.68 -1.41 -5.00
C MET A 79 0.26 -0.37 -6.04
N TYR A 80 0.11 0.89 -5.66
CA TYR A 80 -0.25 1.98 -6.56
C TYR A 80 0.90 2.40 -7.48
N MET A 81 2.12 2.52 -6.95
CA MET A 81 3.34 2.82 -7.70
C MET A 81 3.66 1.70 -8.69
N SER A 82 3.60 0.45 -8.23
CA SER A 82 3.87 -0.74 -9.06
C SER A 82 2.71 -1.14 -9.96
N LYS A 83 1.53 -0.52 -9.84
CA LYS A 83 0.28 -0.94 -10.52
C LYS A 83 -0.04 -2.41 -10.27
N GLY A 84 0.08 -2.81 -9.01
CA GLY A 84 -0.12 -4.17 -8.52
C GLY A 84 0.96 -5.12 -9.00
N GLY A 85 2.22 -4.69 -8.98
CA GLY A 85 3.39 -5.48 -9.38
C GLY A 85 3.75 -5.44 -10.87
N LYS A 86 3.00 -4.71 -11.71
CA LYS A 86 3.22 -4.63 -13.17
C LYS A 86 4.36 -3.72 -13.59
N LYS A 87 4.74 -2.76 -12.74
CA LYS A 87 5.79 -1.77 -12.99
C LYS A 87 6.91 -1.97 -11.99
N MET A 88 8.14 -1.82 -12.49
CA MET A 88 9.36 -1.80 -11.67
C MET A 88 9.88 -0.37 -11.43
N TYR A 89 9.34 0.63 -12.15
CA TYR A 89 9.77 2.02 -12.08
C TYR A 89 8.56 2.96 -11.90
N PHE A 90 8.74 3.99 -11.07
CA PHE A 90 7.78 5.06 -10.85
C PHE A 90 8.52 6.40 -10.93
N ASN A 91 8.02 7.34 -11.75
CA ASN A 91 8.67 8.64 -11.98
C ASN A 91 10.19 8.55 -12.26
N GLN A 92 10.60 7.62 -13.12
CA GLN A 92 12.00 7.34 -13.48
C GLN A 92 12.89 6.80 -12.35
N LYS A 93 12.34 6.55 -11.15
CA LYS A 93 13.04 5.89 -10.05
C LYS A 93 12.63 4.41 -9.95
N PRO A 94 13.55 3.49 -9.57
CA PRO A 94 13.18 2.11 -9.29
C PRO A 94 12.27 2.04 -8.07
N ILE A 95 11.26 1.19 -8.13
CA ILE A 95 10.39 0.91 -6.98
C ILE A 95 11.15 -0.05 -6.06
N LEU A 96 11.32 0.34 -4.80
CA LEU A 96 12.06 -0.42 -3.80
C LEU A 96 11.18 -1.50 -3.16
N GLY A 97 10.69 -2.42 -3.98
CA GLY A 97 9.92 -3.57 -3.53
C GLY A 97 9.54 -4.52 -4.66
N ASN A 98 9.22 -5.74 -4.30
CA ASN A 98 8.86 -6.80 -5.23
C ASN A 98 7.79 -7.73 -4.64
N ILE A 99 7.07 -8.38 -5.53
CA ILE A 99 6.17 -9.49 -5.21
C ILE A 99 6.94 -10.75 -5.60
N GLU A 100 7.16 -11.66 -4.65
CA GLU A 100 8.02 -12.85 -4.84
C GLU A 100 7.51 -13.73 -5.99
N THR A 101 6.20 -13.84 -6.16
CA THR A 101 5.59 -14.60 -7.24
C THR A 101 5.50 -13.74 -8.50
N LYS A 102 6.49 -13.90 -9.39
CA LYS A 102 6.75 -13.07 -10.59
C LYS A 102 5.56 -12.85 -11.54
N GLU A 103 4.49 -13.64 -11.43
CA GLU A 103 3.31 -13.57 -12.31
C GLU A 103 2.00 -13.24 -11.59
N ILE A 104 2.05 -12.95 -10.29
CA ILE A 104 0.84 -12.56 -9.55
C ILE A 104 0.75 -11.03 -9.50
N PHE A 105 -0.25 -10.52 -10.21
CA PHE A 105 -0.58 -9.11 -10.20
C PHE A 105 -1.83 -8.81 -9.38
N TYR A 106 -1.91 -7.58 -8.90
CA TYR A 106 -3.07 -7.05 -8.20
C TYR A 106 -3.81 -6.06 -9.10
N SER A 107 -5.09 -6.31 -9.31
CA SER A 107 -6.00 -5.26 -9.78
C SER A 107 -6.15 -4.19 -8.69
N ARG A 108 -6.57 -2.99 -9.09
CA ARG A 108 -6.87 -1.90 -8.14
C ARG A 108 -7.79 -2.36 -7.01
N LYS A 109 -8.86 -3.10 -7.35
CA LYS A 109 -9.83 -3.60 -6.37
C LYS A 109 -9.19 -4.57 -5.39
N GLU A 110 -8.23 -5.38 -5.83
CA GLU A 110 -7.51 -6.32 -4.96
C GLU A 110 -6.51 -5.58 -4.06
N ALA A 111 -5.80 -4.57 -4.57
CA ALA A 111 -4.96 -3.70 -3.75
C ALA A 111 -5.79 -2.97 -2.67
N ASP A 112 -6.95 -2.42 -3.04
CA ASP A 112 -7.86 -1.74 -2.11
C ASP A 112 -8.41 -2.73 -1.05
N LYS A 113 -8.69 -3.98 -1.42
CA LYS A 113 -9.10 -5.04 -0.48
C LYS A 113 -7.96 -5.46 0.45
N LEU A 114 -6.74 -5.56 -0.07
CA LEU A 114 -5.56 -5.90 0.71
C LEU A 114 -5.29 -4.84 1.77
N PHE A 115 -5.40 -3.56 1.40
CA PHE A 115 -5.36 -2.43 2.31
C PHE A 115 -6.36 -2.58 3.46
N ARG A 116 -7.63 -2.89 3.16
CA ARG A 116 -8.65 -3.16 4.18
C ARG A 116 -8.30 -4.32 5.10
N LYS A 117 -7.80 -5.42 4.54
CA LYS A 117 -7.38 -6.60 5.31
C LYS A 117 -6.27 -6.24 6.27
N MET A 118 -5.23 -5.56 5.80
CA MET A 118 -4.10 -5.14 6.62
C MET A 118 -4.52 -4.21 7.75
N MET A 119 -5.43 -3.25 7.49
CA MET A 119 -5.99 -2.42 8.56
C MET A 119 -6.65 -3.29 9.65
N GLN A 120 -7.45 -4.29 9.27
CA GLN A 120 -8.11 -5.18 10.24
C GLN A 120 -7.11 -6.04 11.02
N GLU A 121 -6.06 -6.55 10.37
CA GLU A 121 -4.98 -7.32 11.01
C GLU A 121 -4.14 -6.47 11.95
N ALA A 122 -3.99 -5.19 11.66
CA ALA A 122 -3.32 -4.23 12.52
C ALA A 122 -4.16 -3.77 13.72
N GLY A 123 -5.43 -4.19 13.81
CA GLY A 123 -6.34 -3.89 14.91
C GLY A 123 -7.42 -2.83 14.62
N VAL A 124 -7.47 -2.28 13.40
CA VAL A 124 -8.50 -1.29 13.03
C VAL A 124 -9.88 -1.94 13.03
N SER A 125 -10.85 -1.26 13.63
CA SER A 125 -12.22 -1.76 13.67
C SER A 125 -12.80 -1.99 12.26
N LYS A 126 -13.60 -3.05 12.10
CA LYS A 126 -14.09 -3.49 10.77
C LYS A 126 -14.84 -2.40 10.00
N TRP A 127 -15.59 -1.54 10.70
CA TRP A 127 -16.36 -0.46 10.11
C TRP A 127 -15.44 0.70 9.66
N ARG A 128 -14.43 1.07 10.46
CA ARG A 128 -13.40 2.05 10.03
C ARG A 128 -12.64 1.56 8.81
N GLY A 129 -12.22 0.29 8.82
CA GLY A 129 -11.58 -0.32 7.66
C GLY A 129 -12.49 -0.37 6.42
N LEU A 130 -13.81 -0.51 6.59
CA LEU A 130 -14.78 -0.42 5.51
C LEU A 130 -14.86 1.00 4.94
N PHE A 131 -14.89 2.04 5.78
CA PHE A 131 -14.86 3.43 5.31
C PHE A 131 -13.54 3.77 4.60
N GLY A 132 -12.40 3.33 5.14
CA GLY A 132 -11.11 3.47 4.46
C GLY A 132 -11.11 2.82 3.07
N TYR A 133 -11.63 1.60 2.97
CA TYR A 133 -11.83 0.91 1.69
C TYR A 133 -12.73 1.72 0.74
N MET A 134 -13.89 2.21 1.21
CA MET A 134 -14.79 3.02 0.39
C MET A 134 -14.09 4.29 -0.12
N GLY A 135 -13.30 4.95 0.72
CA GLY A 135 -12.50 6.12 0.36
C GLY A 135 -11.54 5.85 -0.80
N VAL A 136 -10.68 4.83 -0.68
CA VAL A 136 -9.72 4.49 -1.76
C VAL A 136 -10.44 4.02 -3.03
N ARG A 137 -11.62 3.38 -2.91
CA ARG A 137 -12.45 2.99 -4.06
C ARG A 137 -13.01 4.18 -4.81
N LEU A 138 -13.42 5.23 -4.12
CA LEU A 138 -13.99 6.44 -4.73
C LEU A 138 -12.90 7.33 -5.33
N PHE A 139 -11.83 7.62 -4.58
CA PHE A 139 -10.84 8.65 -4.96
C PHE A 139 -9.55 8.10 -5.58
N GLY A 140 -9.15 6.87 -5.25
CA GLY A 140 -7.90 6.27 -5.74
C GLY A 140 -7.87 6.00 -7.25
N GLY A 141 -8.97 6.22 -7.98
CA GLY A 141 -9.04 5.98 -9.42
C GLY A 141 -8.20 6.96 -10.21
N MET A 142 -8.04 8.18 -9.70
CA MET A 142 -7.25 9.23 -10.33
C MET A 142 -5.77 8.82 -10.42
N TYR A 143 -5.24 8.26 -9.34
CA TYR A 143 -3.85 7.80 -9.24
C TYR A 143 -3.61 6.44 -9.92
N TRP A 144 -4.65 5.60 -10.06
CA TRP A 144 -4.53 4.30 -10.71
C TRP A 144 -4.53 4.36 -12.25
N LYS A 145 -4.91 5.48 -12.88
CA LYS A 145 -4.91 5.61 -14.36
C LYS A 145 -3.52 5.30 -14.97
N PRO A 146 -3.46 4.64 -16.13
CA PRO A 146 -2.22 4.48 -16.88
C PRO A 146 -1.78 5.85 -17.40
N ASN A 147 -0.52 6.21 -17.16
CA ASN A 147 0.07 7.38 -17.81
C ASN A 147 0.28 7.01 -19.28
N GLN A 148 -0.68 7.34 -20.16
CA GLN A 148 -0.68 7.00 -21.59
C GLN A 148 0.52 7.60 -22.35
N LYS A 149 1.14 8.66 -21.80
CA LYS A 149 2.21 9.42 -22.47
C LYS A 149 3.46 8.61 -22.87
N VAL A 150 3.72 7.47 -22.23
CA VAL A 150 4.90 6.63 -22.59
C VAL A 150 4.61 5.72 -23.77
N VAL A 151 3.35 5.29 -23.95
CA VAL A 151 2.97 4.41 -25.06
C VAL A 151 2.95 5.21 -26.35
N ASP A 152 2.38 6.42 -26.34
CA ASP A 152 2.26 7.26 -27.53
C ASP A 152 3.63 7.68 -28.11
N ASN A 153 4.61 7.97 -27.25
CA ASN A 153 5.97 8.36 -27.67
C ASN A 153 6.79 7.19 -28.24
N LEU A 154 6.52 5.94 -27.84
CA LEU A 154 7.17 4.77 -28.42
C LEU A 154 6.56 4.41 -29.78
N THR A 155 5.25 4.58 -29.98
CA THR A 155 4.61 4.36 -31.29
C THR A 155 4.97 5.42 -32.33
N MET A 156 5.32 6.65 -31.90
CA MET A 156 5.79 7.72 -32.80
C MET A 156 7.28 7.67 -33.12
N ALA A 157 8.09 6.91 -32.38
CA ALA A 157 9.53 6.76 -32.64
C ALA A 157 9.88 5.60 -33.60
N VAL A 158 8.89 4.80 -33.98
CA VAL A 158 9.05 3.59 -34.83
C VAL A 158 8.31 3.75 -36.17
N ASN A 159 7.73 4.92 -36.45
CA ASN A 159 7.10 5.28 -37.73
C ASN A 159 7.85 6.43 -38.41
#